data_AF-A0A1H6NPW4-F1
#
_entry.id   AF-A0A1H6NPW4-F1
#
_cell.length_a   1.000
_cell.length_b   1.000
_cell.length_c   1.000
_cell.angle_alpha   90.00
_cell.angle_beta   90.00
_cell.angle_gamma   90.00
#
_symmetry.space_group_name_H-M   'P 1'
#
loop_
_entity.id
_entity.type
_entity.pdbx_description
1 polymer ?
#
loop_
_entity_poly.entity_id
_entity_poly.type
_entity_poly.pdbx_seq_one_letter_code
_entity_poly.pdbx_strand_id
1 'polypeptide(L)'
;MFLNIDSRLSRDLLKCINSGIPHDALNVPKEPEFLSEKIEALRDQYTALRKSFGNRTLPVSNYLFYMMLKDKYSEFDFELPLNSKARVLTNIHVFKTKGRIPSIASLLLSDEHAAKSAVELKYTNVEQIERYGPALSQLLTDGGLMLPTQTSMEGVIAQINSSKRLARRLTIVSAICPDYSYVMDAEGKPRYTFTHVGAKPGLAGEKLLKVDNALSDFSNAVGISLEHKLFGGEFEYISFNRNANSESARGEFLDKVYRQLLSIGNQLTAPAVIGSFFELCGDEDGWHKRHKAILQRLHSGDYGQTGLCHQQMEEIFESRRPLYSKWFVGQSDETIWNNFLSQAAEYALMGGIFLESYKDFVVLAVDHYKMEPFYSFFGPVAVLYVKTDYL
;
A
#
# COMPACT_ATOMS: atom_id res chain seq x y z
N MET A 1 -30.32 8.28 3.09
CA MET A 1 -30.57 7.11 2.22
C MET A 1 -29.94 7.34 0.85
N PHE A 2 -29.23 6.35 0.29
CA PHE A 2 -28.65 6.43 -1.05
C PHE A 2 -29.63 5.86 -2.09
N LEU A 3 -29.93 6.65 -3.11
CA LEU A 3 -30.86 6.28 -4.18
C LEU A 3 -30.08 5.73 -5.38
N ASN A 4 -30.34 4.49 -5.76
CA ASN A 4 -29.71 3.86 -6.92
C ASN A 4 -30.54 4.14 -8.18
N ILE A 5 -30.19 5.21 -8.90
CA ILE A 5 -30.95 5.69 -10.06
C ILE A 5 -30.17 5.36 -11.34
N ASP A 6 -30.77 4.54 -12.22
CA ASP A 6 -30.16 4.19 -13.50
C ASP A 6 -30.00 5.41 -14.44
N SER A 7 -29.26 5.23 -15.53
CA SER A 7 -28.91 6.32 -16.45
C SER A 7 -30.11 6.92 -17.19
N ARG A 8 -31.14 6.11 -17.49
CA ARG A 8 -32.35 6.58 -18.17
C ARG A 8 -33.19 7.40 -17.22
N LEU A 9 -33.48 6.86 -16.04
CA LEU A 9 -34.24 7.53 -15.00
C LEU A 9 -33.52 8.81 -14.53
N SER A 10 -32.19 8.77 -14.42
CA SER A 10 -31.41 9.97 -14.08
C SER A 10 -31.59 11.08 -15.11
N ARG A 11 -31.60 10.77 -16.42
CA ARG A 11 -31.82 11.79 -17.45
C ARG A 11 -33.19 12.43 -17.35
N ASP A 12 -34.20 11.62 -17.07
CA ASP A 12 -35.58 12.08 -16.96
C ASP A 12 -35.75 12.95 -15.71
N LEU A 13 -35.18 12.55 -14.57
CA LEU A 13 -35.16 13.36 -13.35
C LEU A 13 -34.42 14.69 -13.52
N LEU A 14 -33.27 14.70 -14.18
CA LEU A 14 -32.55 15.96 -14.46
C LEU A 14 -33.35 16.88 -15.40
N LYS A 15 -34.16 16.33 -16.31
CA LYS A 15 -35.11 17.14 -17.12
C LYS A 15 -36.26 17.68 -16.29
N CYS A 16 -36.83 16.89 -15.37
CA CYS A 16 -37.81 17.39 -14.42
C CYS A 16 -37.27 18.60 -13.66
N ILE A 17 -36.00 18.53 -13.23
CA ILE A 17 -35.37 19.60 -12.47
C ILE A 17 -35.09 20.82 -13.36
N ASN A 18 -34.58 20.64 -14.58
CA ASN A 18 -34.19 21.77 -15.43
C ASN A 18 -35.33 22.43 -16.22
N SER A 19 -36.38 21.67 -16.58
CA SER A 19 -37.44 22.10 -17.49
C SER A 19 -38.79 22.24 -16.80
N GLY A 20 -38.87 21.95 -15.50
CA GLY A 20 -40.12 22.00 -14.73
C GLY A 20 -41.16 20.98 -15.18
N ILE A 21 -40.76 19.94 -15.92
CA ILE A 21 -41.68 18.88 -16.37
C ILE A 21 -42.20 18.13 -15.13
N PRO A 22 -43.52 17.98 -14.94
CA PRO A 22 -44.09 17.24 -13.81
C PRO A 22 -43.50 15.83 -13.69
N HIS A 23 -43.22 15.40 -12.46
CA HIS A 23 -42.57 14.12 -12.18
C HIS A 23 -43.42 12.92 -12.65
N ASP A 24 -44.74 13.09 -12.61
CA ASP A 24 -45.81 12.21 -13.04
C ASP A 24 -45.90 12.05 -14.58
N ALA A 25 -45.25 12.92 -15.34
CA ALA A 25 -45.18 12.85 -16.80
C ALA A 25 -44.01 12.01 -17.34
N LEU A 26 -43.09 11.57 -16.46
CA LEU A 26 -41.95 10.72 -16.80
C LEU A 26 -42.11 9.36 -16.14
N ASN A 27 -41.46 8.32 -16.68
CA ASN A 27 -41.45 6.95 -16.12
C ASN A 27 -40.65 6.85 -14.80
N VAL A 28 -40.80 7.84 -13.92
CA VAL A 28 -40.23 7.87 -12.57
C VAL A 28 -41.12 7.01 -11.68
N PRO A 29 -40.57 6.06 -10.90
CA PRO A 29 -41.37 5.27 -9.97
C PRO A 29 -42.22 6.16 -9.08
N LYS A 30 -43.50 5.79 -8.87
CA LYS A 30 -44.36 6.37 -7.83
C LYS A 30 -43.81 5.97 -6.46
N GLU A 31 -42.74 6.61 -6.02
CA GLU A 31 -42.11 6.44 -4.72
C GLU A 31 -42.29 7.71 -3.87
N PRO A 32 -42.15 7.65 -2.53
CA PRO A 32 -42.95 8.41 -1.54
C PRO A 32 -42.82 9.93 -1.61
N GLU A 33 -43.76 10.66 -0.99
CA GLU A 33 -43.83 12.15 -0.91
C GLU A 33 -42.47 12.84 -0.72
N PHE A 34 -41.56 12.23 0.05
CA PHE A 34 -40.20 12.75 0.27
C PHE A 34 -39.42 13.00 -1.03
N LEU A 35 -39.64 12.22 -2.09
CA LEU A 35 -38.90 12.35 -3.35
C LEU A 35 -39.38 13.59 -4.13
N SER A 36 -40.69 13.88 -4.08
CA SER A 36 -41.28 15.06 -4.70
C SER A 36 -40.76 16.34 -4.04
N GLU A 37 -40.73 16.40 -2.71
CA GLU A 37 -40.16 17.54 -1.97
C GLU A 37 -38.71 17.81 -2.35
N LYS A 38 -37.88 16.75 -2.44
CA LYS A 38 -36.48 16.86 -2.86
C LYS A 38 -36.33 17.36 -4.29
N ILE A 39 -37.19 16.91 -5.21
CA ILE A 39 -37.16 17.37 -6.61
C ILE A 39 -37.51 18.86 -6.69
N GLU A 40 -38.54 19.32 -5.97
CA GLU A 40 -38.89 20.74 -5.94
C GLU A 40 -37.78 21.60 -5.33
N ALA A 41 -37.18 21.16 -4.22
CA ALA A 41 -36.04 21.86 -3.63
C ALA A 41 -34.85 21.98 -4.61
N LEU A 42 -34.54 20.91 -5.35
CA LEU A 42 -33.50 20.92 -6.38
C LEU A 42 -33.87 21.82 -7.57
N ARG A 43 -35.15 21.94 -7.92
CA ARG A 43 -35.65 22.87 -8.97
C ARG A 43 -35.45 24.31 -8.57
N ASP A 44 -35.77 24.65 -7.33
CA ASP A 44 -35.57 26.00 -6.81
C ASP A 44 -34.10 26.37 -6.81
N GLN A 45 -33.24 25.46 -6.33
CA GLN A 45 -31.78 25.64 -6.36
C GLN A 45 -31.26 25.78 -7.81
N TYR A 46 -31.70 24.93 -8.74
CA TYR A 46 -31.31 25.00 -10.15
C TYR A 46 -31.74 26.32 -10.79
N THR A 47 -32.97 26.77 -10.51
CA THR A 47 -33.51 28.03 -11.05
C THR A 47 -32.79 29.24 -10.47
N ALA A 48 -32.44 29.23 -9.18
CA ALA A 48 -31.61 30.26 -8.55
C ALA A 48 -30.22 30.33 -9.22
N LEU A 49 -29.56 29.18 -9.42
CA LEU A 49 -28.29 29.08 -10.14
C LEU A 49 -28.41 29.54 -11.60
N ARG A 50 -29.50 29.21 -12.29
CA ARG A 50 -29.72 29.66 -13.67
C ARG A 50 -29.90 31.17 -13.75
N LYS A 51 -30.63 31.76 -12.79
CA LYS A 51 -30.80 33.22 -12.68
C LYS A 51 -29.46 33.92 -12.42
N SER A 52 -28.64 33.39 -11.49
CA SER A 52 -27.33 33.97 -11.19
C SER A 52 -26.34 33.85 -12.36
N PHE A 53 -26.41 32.76 -13.13
CA PHE A 53 -25.59 32.57 -14.34
C PHE A 53 -26.05 33.47 -15.51
N GLY A 54 -27.29 33.94 -15.49
CA GLY A 54 -27.89 34.83 -16.48
C GLY A 54 -28.12 34.17 -17.84
N ASN A 55 -28.23 35.01 -18.88
CA ASN A 55 -28.52 34.57 -20.27
C ASN A 55 -27.32 33.94 -20.99
N ARG A 56 -26.24 33.60 -20.28
CA ARG A 56 -25.06 32.98 -20.88
C ARG A 56 -25.36 31.53 -21.30
N THR A 57 -24.79 31.13 -22.42
CA THR A 57 -24.79 29.75 -22.88
C THR A 57 -24.03 28.89 -21.87
N LEU A 58 -24.63 27.77 -21.47
CA LEU A 58 -23.95 26.83 -20.59
C LEU A 58 -22.80 26.15 -21.36
N PRO A 59 -21.62 25.96 -20.74
CA PRO A 59 -20.52 25.23 -21.37
C PRO A 59 -20.92 23.81 -21.80
N VAL A 60 -21.78 23.16 -20.99
CA VAL A 60 -22.31 21.81 -21.20
C VAL A 60 -23.70 21.69 -20.56
N SER A 61 -24.51 20.73 -21.02
CA SER A 61 -25.92 20.58 -20.59
C SER A 61 -26.08 20.37 -19.08
N ASN A 62 -25.15 19.65 -18.45
CA ASN A 62 -25.21 19.33 -17.02
C ASN A 62 -24.42 20.31 -16.14
N TYR A 63 -23.93 21.43 -16.68
CA TYR A 63 -23.02 22.33 -15.98
C TYR A 63 -23.54 22.80 -14.61
N LEU A 64 -24.79 23.27 -14.55
CA LEU A 64 -25.37 23.73 -13.28
C LEU A 64 -25.57 22.59 -12.28
N PHE A 65 -25.85 21.38 -12.74
CA PHE A 65 -25.89 20.20 -11.86
C PHE A 65 -24.52 19.85 -11.29
N TYR A 66 -23.44 20.01 -12.07
CA TYR A 66 -22.09 19.84 -11.54
C TYR A 66 -21.75 20.89 -10.49
N MET A 67 -22.20 22.13 -10.67
CA MET A 67 -22.06 23.18 -9.64
C MET A 67 -22.83 22.84 -8.37
N MET A 68 -24.07 22.34 -8.48
CA MET A 68 -24.84 21.86 -7.33
C MET A 68 -24.15 20.69 -6.62
N LEU A 69 -23.55 19.76 -7.36
CA LEU A 69 -22.79 18.67 -6.76
C LEU A 69 -21.51 19.16 -6.06
N LYS A 70 -20.82 20.16 -6.61
CA LYS A 70 -19.64 20.77 -6.02
C LYS A 70 -19.95 21.54 -4.73
N ASP A 71 -21.14 22.15 -4.67
CA ASP A 71 -21.67 22.79 -3.46
C ASP A 71 -22.05 21.75 -2.39
N LYS A 72 -22.62 20.62 -2.82
CA LYS A 72 -23.08 19.55 -1.92
C LYS A 72 -21.95 18.64 -1.40
N TYR A 73 -20.97 18.34 -2.23
CA TYR A 73 -19.87 17.43 -1.94
C TYR A 73 -18.54 18.14 -2.19
N SER A 74 -17.80 18.43 -1.12
CA SER A 74 -16.50 19.11 -1.21
C SER A 74 -15.49 18.37 -2.08
N GLU A 75 -15.62 17.05 -2.16
CA GLU A 75 -14.75 16.15 -2.90
C GLU A 75 -15.18 16.02 -4.37
N PHE A 76 -16.37 16.48 -4.76
CA PHE A 76 -16.81 16.40 -6.16
C PHE A 76 -16.11 17.46 -7.01
N ASP A 77 -15.50 17.02 -8.11
CA ASP A 77 -14.86 17.93 -9.06
C ASP A 77 -15.09 17.50 -10.51
N PHE A 78 -14.97 18.49 -11.40
CA PHE A 78 -15.16 18.30 -12.83
C PHE A 78 -14.30 19.27 -13.65
N GLU A 79 -13.85 18.79 -14.81
CA GLU A 79 -13.09 19.58 -15.77
C GLU A 79 -13.89 19.73 -17.08
N LEU A 80 -13.99 20.97 -17.55
CA LEU A 80 -14.61 21.27 -18.82
C LEU A 80 -13.71 20.81 -19.97
N PRO A 81 -14.29 20.25 -21.05
CA PRO A 81 -13.50 19.79 -22.17
C PRO A 81 -12.81 20.97 -22.89
N LEU A 82 -11.53 20.80 -23.23
CA LEU A 82 -10.76 21.78 -24.03
C LEU A 82 -11.26 21.91 -25.48
N ASN A 83 -12.03 20.92 -25.96
CA ASN A 83 -12.60 20.88 -27.30
C ASN A 83 -14.08 20.48 -27.21
N SER A 84 -14.96 21.11 -27.98
CA SER A 84 -16.41 20.87 -28.01
C SER A 84 -16.83 19.42 -28.29
N LYS A 85 -15.92 18.57 -28.83
CA LYS A 85 -16.16 17.14 -29.04
C LYS A 85 -15.78 16.24 -27.86
N ALA A 86 -15.04 16.74 -26.87
CA ALA A 86 -14.61 15.94 -25.72
C ALA A 86 -15.68 15.92 -24.63
N ARG A 87 -15.69 14.84 -23.83
CA ARG A 87 -16.61 14.68 -22.70
C ARG A 87 -16.07 15.45 -21.48
N VAL A 88 -16.98 15.91 -20.64
CA VAL A 88 -16.64 16.44 -19.31
C VAL A 88 -15.99 15.32 -18.51
N LEU A 89 -14.84 15.62 -17.90
CA LEU A 89 -14.22 14.71 -16.95
C LEU A 89 -14.81 15.00 -15.57
N THR A 90 -15.27 13.97 -14.89
CA THR A 90 -15.82 14.09 -13.53
C THR A 90 -15.18 13.02 -12.66
N ASN A 91 -14.98 13.32 -11.39
CA ASN A 91 -14.55 12.32 -10.43
C ASN A 91 -15.72 11.54 -9.81
N ILE A 92 -16.91 11.53 -10.42
CA ILE A 92 -18.13 10.88 -9.89
C ILE A 92 -17.93 9.41 -9.48
N HIS A 93 -16.92 8.74 -10.05
CA HIS A 93 -16.52 7.38 -9.70
C HIS A 93 -16.02 7.22 -8.26
N VAL A 94 -15.60 8.29 -7.57
CA VAL A 94 -15.21 8.20 -6.15
C VAL A 94 -16.41 7.97 -5.24
N PHE A 95 -17.63 8.28 -5.69
CA PHE A 95 -18.87 8.06 -4.95
C PHE A 95 -19.49 6.67 -5.21
N LYS A 96 -18.66 5.68 -5.59
CA LYS A 96 -19.11 4.35 -6.02
C LYS A 96 -19.78 3.57 -4.89
N THR A 97 -21.00 3.09 -5.13
CA THR A 97 -21.77 2.28 -4.18
C THR A 97 -22.01 0.88 -4.72
N LYS A 98 -21.72 -0.16 -3.92
CA LYS A 98 -21.96 -1.58 -4.29
C LYS A 98 -21.46 -1.94 -5.70
N GLY A 99 -20.26 -1.50 -6.06
CA GLY A 99 -19.67 -1.77 -7.36
C GLY A 99 -20.16 -0.86 -8.50
N ARG A 100 -21.10 0.05 -8.28
CA ARG A 100 -21.72 0.90 -9.32
C ARG A 100 -21.37 2.37 -9.15
N ILE A 101 -21.05 3.03 -10.26
CA ILE A 101 -20.85 4.49 -10.30
C ILE A 101 -22.23 5.14 -10.24
N PRO A 102 -22.50 6.06 -9.29
CA PRO A 102 -23.77 6.77 -9.24
C PRO A 102 -24.00 7.64 -10.47
N SER A 103 -25.27 7.87 -10.77
CA SER A 103 -25.67 8.95 -11.66
C SER A 103 -25.69 10.30 -10.93
N ILE A 104 -25.65 11.40 -11.68
CA ILE A 104 -25.75 12.77 -11.11
C ILE A 104 -27.03 12.90 -10.27
N ALA A 105 -28.15 12.39 -10.78
CA ALA A 105 -29.43 12.42 -10.04
C ALA A 105 -29.34 11.61 -8.73
N SER A 106 -28.64 10.47 -8.73
CA SER A 106 -28.44 9.67 -7.51
C SER A 106 -27.76 10.50 -6.41
N LEU A 107 -26.70 11.23 -6.76
CA LEU A 107 -25.96 12.06 -5.80
C LEU A 107 -26.74 13.30 -5.34
N LEU A 108 -27.48 13.94 -6.25
CA LEU A 108 -28.29 15.11 -5.91
C LEU A 108 -29.45 14.76 -4.97
N LEU A 109 -30.12 13.63 -5.20
CA LEU A 109 -31.34 13.23 -4.45
C LEU A 109 -31.05 12.42 -3.17
N SER A 110 -29.88 11.79 -3.05
CA SER A 110 -29.45 11.15 -1.80
C SER A 110 -29.21 12.20 -0.72
N ASP A 111 -29.31 11.88 0.57
CA ASP A 111 -29.05 12.88 1.63
C ASP A 111 -27.57 13.29 1.62
N GLU A 112 -26.70 12.34 1.96
CA GLU A 112 -25.25 12.45 1.91
C GLU A 112 -24.65 11.10 1.48
N HIS A 113 -23.48 11.17 0.85
CA HIS A 113 -22.70 10.03 0.42
C HIS A 113 -21.22 10.38 0.45
N ALA A 114 -20.44 9.61 1.20
CA ALA A 114 -19.01 9.85 1.33
C ALA A 114 -18.27 9.49 0.04
N ALA A 115 -17.31 10.34 -0.34
CA ALA A 115 -16.33 9.97 -1.35
C ALA A 115 -15.44 8.84 -0.81
N LYS A 116 -15.17 7.85 -1.66
CA LYS A 116 -14.27 6.74 -1.35
C LYS A 116 -12.84 7.12 -1.67
N SER A 117 -11.93 6.75 -0.76
CA SER A 117 -10.49 6.84 -0.98
C SER A 117 -10.02 5.90 -2.09
N ALA A 118 -8.80 6.14 -2.60
CA ALA A 118 -8.18 5.29 -3.61
C ALA A 118 -8.07 3.82 -3.15
N VAL A 119 -7.84 3.60 -1.85
CA VAL A 119 -7.79 2.28 -1.22
C VAL A 119 -9.15 1.60 -1.28
N GLU A 120 -10.23 2.27 -0.88
CA GLU A 120 -11.58 1.68 -0.91
C GLU A 120 -12.04 1.34 -2.32
N LEU A 121 -11.65 2.16 -3.31
CA LEU A 121 -11.97 1.91 -4.71
C LEU A 121 -11.19 0.72 -5.29
N LYS A 122 -9.95 0.49 -4.84
CA LYS A 122 -9.11 -0.62 -5.29
C LYS A 122 -9.49 -1.93 -4.60
N TYR A 123 -9.70 -1.92 -3.28
CA TYR A 123 -9.85 -3.11 -2.46
C TYR A 123 -11.31 -3.38 -2.08
N THR A 124 -12.23 -3.28 -3.06
CA THR A 124 -13.68 -3.37 -2.80
C THR A 124 -14.15 -4.70 -2.21
N ASN A 125 -13.34 -5.75 -2.35
CA ASN A 125 -13.65 -7.10 -1.84
C ASN A 125 -13.04 -7.37 -0.47
N VAL A 126 -12.27 -6.43 0.09
CA VAL A 126 -11.67 -6.57 1.42
C VAL A 126 -12.70 -6.17 2.46
N GLU A 127 -12.99 -7.10 3.37
CA GLU A 127 -13.97 -6.88 4.43
C GLU A 127 -13.59 -5.66 5.28
N GLN A 128 -14.55 -4.80 5.59
CA GLN A 128 -14.36 -3.63 6.46
C GLN A 128 -13.35 -2.58 5.94
N ILE A 129 -12.98 -2.62 4.65
CA ILE A 129 -12.05 -1.65 4.07
C ILE A 129 -12.51 -0.21 4.25
N GLU A 130 -13.82 0.04 4.21
CA GLU A 130 -14.43 1.36 4.37
C GLU A 130 -14.16 1.97 5.77
N ARG A 131 -13.86 1.15 6.77
CA ARG A 131 -13.52 1.60 8.13
C ARG A 131 -12.13 2.22 8.22
N TYR A 132 -11.21 1.77 7.39
CA TYR A 132 -9.79 2.11 7.46
C TYR A 132 -9.27 2.78 6.19
N GLY A 133 -10.08 2.81 5.14
CA GLY A 133 -9.76 3.26 3.79
C GLY A 133 -9.08 4.62 3.73
N PRO A 134 -9.69 5.69 4.27
CA PRO A 134 -9.08 7.01 4.27
C PRO A 134 -7.70 7.05 4.96
N ALA A 135 -7.59 6.47 6.16
CA ALA A 135 -6.33 6.42 6.91
C ALA A 135 -5.25 5.61 6.19
N LEU A 136 -5.61 4.47 5.59
CA LEU A 136 -4.70 3.67 4.77
C LEU A 136 -4.30 4.40 3.50
N SER A 137 -5.22 5.12 2.85
CA SER A 137 -4.91 5.91 1.66
C SER A 137 -3.91 7.02 1.99
N GLN A 138 -4.04 7.66 3.15
CA GLN A 138 -3.09 8.65 3.63
C GLN A 138 -1.73 8.00 3.94
N LEU A 139 -1.71 6.89 4.70
CA LEU A 139 -0.49 6.14 5.00
C LEU A 139 0.27 5.75 3.74
N LEU A 140 -0.42 5.22 2.73
CA LEU A 140 0.21 4.79 1.48
C LEU A 140 0.79 5.98 0.69
N THR A 141 0.14 7.15 0.77
CA THR A 141 0.55 8.35 0.04
C THR A 141 1.72 9.04 0.74
N ASP A 142 1.54 9.40 2.01
CA ASP A 142 2.51 10.17 2.78
C ASP A 142 3.71 9.32 3.20
N GLY A 143 3.49 8.05 3.51
CA GLY A 143 4.54 7.09 3.79
C GLY A 143 5.28 6.60 2.54
N GLY A 144 4.90 7.06 1.35
CA GLY A 144 5.53 6.65 0.11
C GLY A 144 5.48 5.13 -0.11
N LEU A 145 4.38 4.47 0.28
CA LEU A 145 4.25 3.02 0.18
C LEU A 145 3.70 2.60 -1.18
N MET A 146 4.07 1.40 -1.61
CA MET A 146 3.44 0.75 -2.76
C MET A 146 2.04 0.28 -2.37
N LEU A 147 1.14 0.28 -3.35
CA LEU A 147 -0.17 -0.32 -3.16
C LEU A 147 -0.03 -1.84 -2.92
N PRO A 148 -0.44 -2.39 -1.78
CA PRO A 148 -0.28 -3.81 -1.47
C PRO A 148 -1.04 -4.72 -2.44
N THR A 149 -0.73 -6.01 -2.42
CA THR A 149 -1.58 -7.03 -3.05
C THR A 149 -2.94 -7.11 -2.32
N GLN A 150 -3.93 -7.74 -2.97
CA GLN A 150 -5.23 -8.02 -2.35
C GLN A 150 -5.04 -8.77 -1.02
N THR A 151 -4.28 -9.86 -1.05
CA THR A 151 -3.97 -10.72 0.10
C THR A 151 -3.26 -9.94 1.22
N SER A 152 -2.26 -9.13 0.88
CA SER A 152 -1.53 -8.34 1.88
C SER A 152 -2.43 -7.27 2.51
N MET A 153 -3.35 -6.66 1.76
CA MET A 153 -4.34 -5.72 2.31
C MET A 153 -5.34 -6.43 3.24
N GLU A 154 -5.85 -7.60 2.85
CA GLU A 154 -6.72 -8.43 3.72
C GLU A 154 -6.02 -8.77 5.02
N GLY A 155 -4.74 -9.16 4.95
CA GLY A 155 -3.87 -9.36 6.09
C GLY A 155 -3.79 -8.12 6.97
N VAL A 156 -3.46 -6.95 6.41
CA VAL A 156 -3.36 -5.68 7.17
C VAL A 156 -4.67 -5.39 7.92
N ILE A 157 -5.82 -5.49 7.26
CA ILE A 157 -7.12 -5.27 7.92
C ILE A 157 -7.37 -6.29 9.04
N ALA A 158 -7.07 -7.57 8.79
CA ALA A 158 -7.23 -8.61 9.80
C ALA A 158 -6.38 -8.34 11.04
N GLN A 159 -5.14 -7.87 10.87
CA GLN A 159 -4.23 -7.59 11.98
C GLN A 159 -4.63 -6.35 12.77
N ILE A 160 -5.12 -5.30 12.10
CA ILE A 160 -5.72 -4.12 12.76
C ILE A 160 -6.92 -4.56 13.61
N ASN A 161 -7.84 -5.34 13.02
CA ASN A 161 -9.04 -5.81 13.69
C ASN A 161 -8.72 -6.70 14.90
N SER A 162 -7.78 -7.64 14.74
CA SER A 162 -7.36 -8.53 15.81
C SER A 162 -6.74 -7.75 16.97
N SER A 163 -5.80 -6.85 16.67
CA SER A 163 -5.14 -5.99 17.67
C SER A 163 -6.14 -5.13 18.44
N LYS A 164 -7.10 -4.49 17.75
CA LYS A 164 -8.15 -3.68 18.40
C LYS A 164 -9.07 -4.52 19.27
N ARG A 165 -9.51 -5.68 18.79
CA ARG A 165 -10.38 -6.59 19.55
C ARG A 165 -9.70 -7.08 20.84
N LEU A 166 -8.39 -7.33 20.79
CA LEU A 166 -7.61 -7.84 21.90
C LEU A 166 -7.00 -6.74 22.78
N ALA A 167 -7.22 -5.46 22.46
CA ALA A 167 -6.60 -4.30 23.11
C ALA A 167 -5.06 -4.41 23.18
N ARG A 168 -4.44 -4.86 22.08
CA ARG A 168 -2.99 -5.01 21.93
C ARG A 168 -2.43 -3.98 20.97
N ARG A 169 -1.12 -3.75 21.06
CA ARG A 169 -0.38 -3.01 20.04
C ARG A 169 -0.32 -3.83 18.76
N LEU A 170 -0.41 -3.16 17.62
CA LEU A 170 -0.07 -3.76 16.34
C LEU A 170 1.45 -3.75 16.19
N THR A 171 2.02 -4.93 15.96
CA THR A 171 3.46 -5.06 15.78
C THR A 171 3.84 -4.75 14.33
N ILE A 172 4.65 -3.71 14.13
CA ILE A 172 5.29 -3.42 12.84
C ILE A 172 6.67 -4.07 12.86
N VAL A 173 6.89 -5.06 11.99
CA VAL A 173 8.15 -5.79 11.93
C VAL A 173 8.93 -5.37 10.70
N SER A 174 10.21 -5.08 10.86
CA SER A 174 11.08 -4.68 9.75
C SER A 174 12.42 -5.39 9.81
N ALA A 175 12.79 -6.05 8.71
CA ALA A 175 14.16 -6.49 8.46
C ALA A 175 14.95 -5.30 7.90
N ILE A 176 16.06 -4.95 8.54
CA ILE A 176 16.89 -3.82 8.18
C ILE A 176 18.24 -4.34 7.70
N CYS A 177 18.57 -4.07 6.44
CA CYS A 177 19.90 -4.39 5.95
C CYS A 177 20.95 -3.53 6.66
N PRO A 178 22.16 -4.09 6.91
CA PRO A 178 23.25 -3.34 7.48
C PRO A 178 23.54 -2.02 6.74
N ASP A 179 24.19 -1.08 7.43
CA ASP A 179 24.69 0.19 6.87
C ASP A 179 25.87 -0.05 5.92
N TYR A 180 25.60 -0.76 4.82
CA TYR A 180 26.56 -1.06 3.78
C TYR A 180 26.95 0.21 3.05
N SER A 181 28.25 0.33 2.80
CA SER A 181 28.81 1.37 1.97
C SER A 181 28.20 1.36 0.57
N TYR A 182 27.97 2.55 0.02
CA TYR A 182 27.43 2.76 -1.31
C TYR A 182 28.09 3.96 -2.00
N VAL A 183 27.95 4.03 -3.32
CA VAL A 183 28.28 5.19 -4.15
C VAL A 183 27.04 5.64 -4.91
N MET A 184 26.98 6.90 -5.32
CA MET A 184 25.90 7.39 -6.18
C MET A 184 26.26 7.14 -7.65
N ASP A 185 25.33 6.63 -8.45
CA ASP A 185 25.48 6.57 -9.91
C ASP A 185 25.29 7.95 -10.56
N ALA A 186 25.39 8.01 -11.90
CA ALA A 186 25.30 9.25 -12.65
C ALA A 186 23.92 9.94 -12.52
N GLU A 187 22.88 9.16 -12.23
CA GLU A 187 21.51 9.58 -12.02
C GLU A 187 21.20 9.91 -10.55
N GLY A 188 22.20 9.81 -9.66
CA GLY A 188 22.05 10.09 -8.23
C GLY A 188 21.36 8.96 -7.45
N LYS A 189 21.34 7.73 -7.96
CA LYS A 189 20.82 6.57 -7.25
C LYS A 189 21.96 5.85 -6.52
N PRO A 190 21.75 5.43 -5.26
CA PRO A 190 22.79 4.72 -4.54
C PRO A 190 22.98 3.30 -5.10
N ARG A 191 24.23 2.85 -5.11
CA ARG A 191 24.66 1.51 -5.47
C ARG A 191 25.59 0.98 -4.39
N TYR A 192 25.21 -0.12 -3.76
CA TYR A 192 26.04 -0.77 -2.75
C TYR A 192 27.40 -1.20 -3.31
N THR A 193 28.44 -0.96 -2.52
CA THR A 193 29.81 -1.42 -2.78
C THR A 193 30.22 -2.55 -1.86
N PHE A 194 29.54 -2.72 -0.72
CA PHE A 194 29.82 -3.73 0.31
C PHE A 194 31.28 -3.73 0.82
N THR A 195 31.99 -2.60 0.71
CA THR A 195 33.40 -2.49 1.12
C THR A 195 33.56 -2.30 2.61
N HIS A 196 32.62 -1.63 3.26
CA HIS A 196 32.56 -1.52 4.72
C HIS A 196 31.11 -1.46 5.21
N VAL A 197 30.96 -1.66 6.52
CA VAL A 197 29.70 -1.56 7.25
C VAL A 197 29.85 -0.45 8.27
N GLY A 198 28.92 0.50 8.25
CA GLY A 198 28.79 1.56 9.23
C GLY A 198 27.87 1.19 10.38
N ALA A 199 27.48 2.18 11.17
CA ALA A 199 26.54 2.04 12.29
C ALA A 199 25.46 3.13 12.28
N LYS A 200 25.31 3.84 11.16
CA LYS A 200 24.23 4.81 10.95
C LYS A 200 22.98 4.06 10.47
N PRO A 201 21.80 4.71 10.41
CA PRO A 201 20.59 4.07 9.87
C PRO A 201 20.77 3.40 8.50
N GLY A 202 21.65 3.93 7.66
CA GLY A 202 21.89 3.41 6.30
C GLY A 202 20.67 3.58 5.40
N LEU A 203 20.77 3.17 4.13
CA LEU A 203 19.69 3.41 3.15
C LEU A 203 18.35 2.78 3.56
N ALA A 204 18.35 1.59 4.16
CA ALA A 204 17.14 0.92 4.61
C ALA A 204 16.55 1.54 5.87
N GLY A 205 17.38 1.86 6.87
CA GLY A 205 16.92 2.52 8.10
C GLY A 205 16.38 3.92 7.83
N GLU A 206 17.03 4.71 6.98
CA GLU A 206 16.55 6.04 6.58
C GLU A 206 15.17 5.99 5.90
N LYS A 207 14.87 4.93 5.13
CA LYS A 207 13.52 4.74 4.58
C LYS A 207 12.50 4.48 5.67
N LEU A 208 12.82 3.61 6.62
CA LEU A 208 11.91 3.32 7.74
C LEU A 208 11.57 4.62 8.49
N LEU A 209 12.59 5.43 8.81
CA LEU A 209 12.43 6.70 9.51
C LEU A 209 11.55 7.70 8.74
N LYS A 210 11.64 7.74 7.41
CA LYS A 210 10.78 8.60 6.57
C LYS A 210 9.29 8.24 6.67
N VAL A 211 8.96 6.99 6.96
CA VAL A 211 7.57 6.52 7.06
C VAL A 211 6.98 6.73 8.46
N ASP A 212 7.81 6.96 9.48
CA ASP A 212 7.41 7.00 10.90
C ASP A 212 6.27 7.99 11.18
N ASN A 213 6.35 9.21 10.64
CA ASN A 213 5.28 10.21 10.80
C ASN A 213 3.95 9.73 10.22
N ALA A 214 3.96 9.16 9.02
CA ALA A 214 2.75 8.63 8.37
C ALA A 214 2.16 7.43 9.14
N LEU A 215 3.01 6.59 9.72
CA LEU A 215 2.57 5.51 10.61
C LEU A 215 1.94 6.04 11.91
N SER A 216 2.52 7.10 12.49
CA SER A 216 1.99 7.77 13.68
C SER A 216 0.61 8.36 13.41
N ASP A 217 0.46 9.08 12.30
CA ASP A 217 -0.83 9.66 11.89
C ASP A 217 -1.88 8.58 11.61
N PHE A 218 -1.48 7.50 10.93
CA PHE A 218 -2.32 6.33 10.71
C PHE A 218 -2.78 5.68 12.03
N SER A 219 -1.84 5.45 12.94
CA SER A 219 -2.07 4.90 14.29
C SER A 219 -3.11 5.73 15.05
N ASN A 220 -2.96 7.06 15.02
CA ASN A 220 -3.88 7.99 15.67
C ASN A 220 -5.26 7.98 15.02
N ALA A 221 -5.33 8.05 13.69
CA ALA A 221 -6.59 8.05 12.93
C ALA A 221 -7.39 6.76 13.13
N VAL A 222 -6.71 5.62 13.19
CA VAL A 222 -7.33 4.31 13.40
C VAL A 222 -7.58 4.01 14.88
N GLY A 223 -6.92 4.72 15.80
CA GLY A 223 -7.01 4.47 17.24
C GLY A 223 -6.42 3.12 17.63
N ILE A 224 -5.20 2.85 17.17
CA ILE A 224 -4.45 1.62 17.46
C ILE A 224 -3.01 1.98 17.81
N SER A 225 -2.50 1.53 18.96
CA SER A 225 -1.09 1.76 19.31
C SER A 225 -0.16 0.85 18.50
N LEU A 226 0.98 1.38 18.07
CA LEU A 226 2.02 0.62 17.38
C LEU A 226 3.17 0.25 18.32
N GLU A 227 3.89 -0.80 17.96
CA GLU A 227 5.27 -1.04 18.37
C GLU A 227 6.09 -1.52 17.18
N HIS A 228 7.39 -1.24 17.19
CA HIS A 228 8.31 -1.73 16.18
C HIS A 228 9.13 -2.91 16.70
N LYS A 229 9.36 -3.90 15.83
CA LYS A 229 10.39 -4.92 16.01
C LYS A 229 11.37 -4.82 14.84
N LEU A 230 12.59 -4.40 15.14
CA LEU A 230 13.63 -4.19 14.13
C LEU A 230 14.64 -5.33 14.20
N PHE A 231 14.82 -6.01 13.08
CA PHE A 231 15.75 -7.13 12.99
C PHE A 231 16.86 -6.83 11.99
N GLY A 232 18.09 -7.06 12.44
CA GLY A 232 19.26 -7.04 11.59
C GLY A 232 19.91 -8.41 11.56
N GLY A 233 20.71 -8.64 10.54
CA GLY A 233 21.46 -9.86 10.36
C GLY A 233 22.53 -9.62 9.31
N GLU A 234 23.30 -10.66 9.04
CA GLU A 234 24.14 -10.69 7.88
C GLU A 234 23.41 -11.38 6.74
N PHE A 235 23.00 -10.61 5.74
CA PHE A 235 22.35 -11.15 4.55
C PHE A 235 23.33 -11.22 3.36
N GLU A 236 24.32 -10.32 3.29
CA GLU A 236 25.21 -10.24 2.11
C GLU A 236 26.72 -10.19 2.41
N TYR A 237 27.15 -9.76 3.59
CA TYR A 237 28.55 -9.41 3.84
C TYR A 237 29.52 -10.61 3.74
N ILE A 238 29.19 -11.77 4.31
CA ILE A 238 29.93 -13.03 4.18
C ILE A 238 30.02 -13.46 2.71
N SER A 239 28.94 -13.28 1.95
CA SER A 239 28.89 -13.69 0.53
C SER A 239 29.80 -12.83 -0.36
N PHE A 240 30.06 -11.56 0.01
CA PHE A 240 30.85 -10.62 -0.79
C PHE A 240 32.26 -10.35 -0.25
N ASN A 241 32.50 -10.51 1.05
CA ASN A 241 33.80 -10.27 1.66
C ASN A 241 34.51 -11.59 1.99
N ARG A 242 35.30 -12.07 1.03
CA ARG A 242 36.08 -13.33 1.12
C ARG A 242 37.12 -13.37 2.27
N ASN A 243 37.30 -12.29 3.03
CA ASN A 243 38.39 -12.13 4.00
C ASN A 243 37.98 -12.06 5.48
N ALA A 244 36.71 -12.24 5.85
CA ALA A 244 36.27 -12.10 7.23
C ALA A 244 36.11 -13.46 7.96
N ASN A 245 37.17 -14.27 8.01
CA ASN A 245 37.18 -15.57 8.73
C ASN A 245 37.69 -15.48 10.18
N SER A 246 37.75 -14.28 10.79
CA SER A 246 38.09 -14.17 12.22
C SER A 246 36.86 -13.82 13.06
N GLU A 247 36.71 -14.49 14.19
CA GLU A 247 35.63 -14.23 15.16
C GLU A 247 35.58 -12.75 15.59
N SER A 248 36.74 -12.09 15.67
CA SER A 248 36.84 -10.67 15.98
C SER A 248 36.17 -9.77 14.92
N ALA A 249 36.32 -10.09 13.63
CA ALA A 249 35.68 -9.33 12.56
C ALA A 249 34.16 -9.57 12.51
N ARG A 250 33.74 -10.81 12.82
CA ARG A 250 32.32 -11.18 12.97
C ARG A 250 31.65 -10.41 14.11
N GLY A 251 32.28 -10.37 15.29
CA GLY A 251 31.79 -9.64 16.44
C GLY A 251 31.69 -8.13 16.18
N GLU A 252 32.69 -7.54 15.51
CA GLU A 252 32.66 -6.12 15.14
C GLU A 252 31.51 -5.80 14.17
N PHE A 253 31.26 -6.69 13.19
CA PHE A 253 30.13 -6.54 12.27
C PHE A 253 28.80 -6.55 13.02
N LEU A 254 28.56 -7.54 13.87
CA LEU A 254 27.30 -7.68 14.61
C LEU A 254 27.07 -6.51 15.57
N ASP A 255 28.11 -6.02 16.23
CA ASP A 255 28.04 -4.85 17.10
C ASP A 255 27.67 -3.57 16.30
N LYS A 256 28.18 -3.40 15.08
CA LYS A 256 27.78 -2.29 14.21
C LYS A 256 26.32 -2.37 13.78
N VAL A 257 25.85 -3.56 13.40
CA VAL A 257 24.44 -3.82 13.06
C VAL A 257 23.54 -3.52 14.28
N TYR A 258 23.92 -4.00 15.46
CA TYR A 258 23.20 -3.70 16.70
C TYR A 258 23.12 -2.19 16.97
N ARG A 259 24.24 -1.47 16.86
CA ARG A 259 24.28 -0.01 17.03
C ARG A 259 23.44 0.74 16.00
N GLN A 260 23.41 0.27 14.75
CA GLN A 260 22.51 0.80 13.72
C GLN A 260 21.05 0.63 14.11
N LEU A 261 20.62 -0.59 14.49
CA LEU A 261 19.22 -0.84 14.88
C LEU A 261 18.81 0.01 16.08
N LEU A 262 19.68 0.13 17.08
CA LEU A 262 19.45 0.97 18.25
C LEU A 262 19.28 2.44 17.86
N SER A 263 20.13 2.93 16.95
CA SER A 263 20.05 4.30 16.42
C SER A 263 18.73 4.57 15.69
N ILE A 264 18.25 3.60 14.89
CA ILE A 264 16.95 3.69 14.22
C ILE A 264 15.82 3.67 15.25
N GLY A 265 15.83 2.68 16.16
CA GLY A 265 14.78 2.49 17.17
C GLY A 265 14.59 3.70 18.09
N ASN A 266 15.66 4.41 18.43
CA ASN A 266 15.61 5.62 19.25
C ASN A 266 15.01 6.84 18.54
N GLN A 267 14.88 6.80 17.21
CA GLN A 267 14.31 7.89 16.41
C GLN A 267 12.85 7.66 16.03
N LEU A 268 12.31 6.45 16.26
CA LEU A 268 10.92 6.12 15.95
C LEU A 268 9.97 6.69 17.01
N THR A 269 8.80 7.14 16.56
CA THR A 269 7.76 7.69 17.45
C THR A 269 7.14 6.60 18.32
N ALA A 270 6.97 5.39 17.78
CA ALA A 270 6.45 4.25 18.51
C ALA A 270 7.59 3.42 19.16
N PRO A 271 7.35 2.77 20.32
CA PRO A 271 8.37 1.98 21.00
C PRO A 271 8.95 0.89 20.10
N ALA A 272 10.28 0.80 20.05
CA ALA A 272 10.99 -0.18 19.25
C ALA A 272 11.72 -1.20 20.13
N VAL A 273 11.67 -2.47 19.72
CA VAL A 273 12.55 -3.53 20.21
C VAL A 273 13.44 -3.95 19.06
N ILE A 274 14.73 -4.08 19.33
CA ILE A 274 15.73 -4.51 18.35
C ILE A 274 16.17 -5.93 18.65
N GLY A 275 16.58 -6.69 17.64
CA GLY A 275 17.15 -8.02 17.82
C GLY A 275 17.90 -8.52 16.60
N SER A 276 18.54 -9.68 16.75
CA SER A 276 19.22 -10.39 15.67
C SER A 276 18.38 -11.54 15.13
N PHE A 277 18.41 -11.76 13.82
CA PHE A 277 17.82 -12.96 13.22
C PHE A 277 18.46 -14.26 13.71
N PHE A 278 19.76 -14.22 14.06
CA PHE A 278 20.45 -15.40 14.60
C PHE A 278 19.90 -15.79 15.97
N GLU A 279 19.59 -14.80 16.83
CA GLU A 279 19.00 -15.05 18.14
C GLU A 279 17.61 -15.69 18.02
N LEU A 280 16.80 -15.24 17.05
CA LEU A 280 15.49 -15.84 16.77
C LEU A 280 15.58 -17.27 16.20
N CYS A 281 16.74 -17.64 15.66
CA CYS A 281 17.04 -19.00 15.20
C CYS A 281 17.79 -19.85 16.24
N GLY A 282 17.97 -19.35 17.46
CA GLY A 282 18.81 -19.95 18.50
C GLY A 282 20.27 -19.54 18.38
N ASP A 283 20.83 -19.65 17.17
CA ASP A 283 22.18 -19.21 16.81
C ASP A 283 22.34 -19.10 15.27
N GLU A 284 23.56 -18.80 14.84
CA GLU A 284 23.95 -18.72 13.42
C GLU A 284 23.83 -20.08 12.70
N ASP A 285 24.16 -21.18 13.38
CA ASP A 285 24.00 -22.54 12.84
C ASP A 285 22.52 -22.89 12.59
N GLY A 286 21.64 -22.49 13.50
CA GLY A 286 20.20 -22.61 13.38
C GLY A 286 19.67 -21.85 12.16
N TRP A 287 20.16 -20.62 11.94
CA TRP A 287 19.84 -19.84 10.74
C TRP A 287 20.26 -20.58 9.47
N HIS A 288 21.53 -21.00 9.37
CA HIS A 288 22.06 -21.69 8.20
C HIS A 288 21.33 -23.00 7.92
N LYS A 289 20.99 -23.77 8.96
CA LYS A 289 20.23 -25.02 8.82
C LYS A 289 18.84 -24.78 8.25
N ARG A 290 18.11 -23.80 8.80
CA ARG A 290 16.76 -23.46 8.33
C ARG A 290 16.77 -22.88 6.92
N HIS A 291 17.71 -21.97 6.64
CA HIS A 291 17.92 -21.38 5.31
C HIS A 291 18.21 -22.44 4.25
N LYS A 292 19.16 -23.35 4.52
CA LYS A 292 19.51 -24.45 3.60
C LYS A 292 18.32 -25.35 3.30
N ALA A 293 17.48 -25.65 4.29
CA ALA A 293 16.29 -26.47 4.10
C ALA A 293 15.28 -25.78 3.15
N ILE A 294 15.09 -24.46 3.28
CA ILE A 294 14.22 -23.69 2.39
C ILE A 294 14.82 -23.63 0.98
N LEU A 295 16.11 -23.35 0.87
CA LEU A 295 16.80 -23.28 -0.41
C LEU A 295 16.69 -24.60 -1.20
N GLN A 296 16.84 -25.74 -0.53
CA GLN A 296 16.63 -27.06 -1.14
C GLN A 296 15.21 -27.23 -1.70
N ARG A 297 14.19 -26.74 -0.98
CA ARG A 297 12.80 -26.76 -1.45
C ARG A 297 12.61 -25.89 -2.69
N LEU A 298 13.14 -24.66 -2.67
CA LEU A 298 13.09 -23.75 -3.83
C LEU A 298 13.76 -24.36 -5.07
N HIS A 299 14.91 -25.02 -4.92
CA HIS A 299 15.57 -25.74 -6.01
C HIS A 299 14.72 -26.89 -6.57
N SER A 300 13.95 -27.58 -5.72
CA SER A 300 13.05 -28.65 -6.16
C SER A 300 11.73 -28.15 -6.76
N GLY A 301 11.53 -26.83 -6.87
CA GLY A 301 10.29 -26.23 -7.38
C GLY A 301 9.16 -26.14 -6.34
N ASP A 302 9.47 -26.38 -5.06
CA ASP A 302 8.53 -26.15 -3.95
C ASP A 302 8.65 -24.71 -3.46
N TYR A 303 7.68 -23.89 -3.88
CA TYR A 303 7.58 -22.47 -3.55
C TYR A 303 6.69 -22.19 -2.34
N GLY A 304 6.36 -23.21 -1.53
CA GLY A 304 5.55 -23.05 -0.32
C GLY A 304 4.19 -22.40 -0.59
N GLN A 305 3.80 -21.47 0.27
CA GLN A 305 2.54 -20.71 0.18
C GLN A 305 2.71 -19.33 -0.47
N THR A 306 3.82 -19.09 -1.16
CA THR A 306 4.06 -17.80 -1.86
C THR A 306 3.02 -17.50 -2.95
N GLY A 307 2.32 -18.54 -3.45
CA GLY A 307 1.40 -18.44 -4.59
C GLY A 307 2.10 -18.32 -5.94
N LEU A 308 3.43 -18.46 -5.99
CA LEU A 308 4.22 -18.38 -7.21
C LEU A 308 4.28 -19.73 -7.93
N CYS A 309 4.29 -19.70 -9.25
CA CYS A 309 4.72 -20.81 -10.11
C CYS A 309 6.14 -20.58 -10.65
N HIS A 310 6.69 -21.59 -11.33
CA HIS A 310 8.05 -21.52 -11.87
C HIS A 310 8.26 -20.34 -12.83
N GLN A 311 7.31 -20.09 -13.73
CA GLN A 311 7.36 -18.97 -14.65
C GLN A 311 7.39 -17.62 -13.90
N GLN A 312 6.61 -17.47 -12.83
CA GLN A 312 6.61 -16.24 -12.03
C GLN A 312 7.92 -16.06 -11.26
N MET A 313 8.56 -17.15 -10.84
CA MET A 313 9.91 -17.12 -10.27
C MET A 313 10.94 -16.62 -11.28
N GLU A 314 10.87 -17.11 -12.53
CA GLU A 314 11.73 -16.63 -13.62
C GLU A 314 11.47 -15.15 -13.94
N GLU A 315 10.22 -14.69 -13.95
CA GLU A 315 9.87 -13.28 -14.16
C GLU A 315 10.44 -12.37 -13.06
N ILE A 316 10.37 -12.82 -11.80
CA ILE A 316 10.99 -12.10 -10.68
C ILE A 316 12.51 -12.06 -10.87
N PHE A 317 13.13 -13.21 -11.17
CA PHE A 317 14.56 -13.29 -11.40
C PHE A 317 15.02 -12.38 -12.52
N GLU A 318 14.40 -12.41 -13.71
CA GLU A 318 14.78 -11.57 -14.84
C GLU A 318 14.67 -10.08 -14.50
N SER A 319 13.66 -9.69 -13.70
CA SER A 319 13.55 -8.31 -13.22
C SER A 319 14.68 -7.89 -12.27
N ARG A 320 15.28 -8.86 -11.56
CA ARG A 320 16.37 -8.64 -10.59
C ARG A 320 17.75 -8.93 -11.17
N ARG A 321 17.84 -9.67 -12.27
CA ARG A 321 19.09 -10.12 -12.90
C ARG A 321 20.09 -9.00 -13.15
N PRO A 322 19.69 -7.79 -13.64
CA PRO A 322 20.64 -6.68 -13.81
C PRO A 322 21.37 -6.27 -12.51
N LEU A 323 20.72 -6.40 -11.36
CA LEU A 323 21.33 -6.14 -10.05
C LEU A 323 22.33 -7.25 -9.70
N TYR A 324 21.90 -8.50 -9.77
CA TYR A 324 22.76 -9.64 -9.47
C TYR A 324 23.99 -9.72 -10.37
N SER A 325 23.86 -9.43 -11.67
CA SER A 325 25.00 -9.40 -12.59
C SER A 325 26.03 -8.32 -12.25
N LYS A 326 25.61 -7.22 -11.59
CA LYS A 326 26.53 -6.18 -11.09
C LYS A 326 27.22 -6.59 -9.80
N TRP A 327 26.54 -7.34 -8.94
CA TRP A 327 27.10 -7.87 -7.69
C TRP A 327 28.07 -9.04 -7.94
N PHE A 328 27.76 -9.89 -8.91
CA PHE A 328 28.47 -11.13 -9.21
C PHE A 328 29.09 -11.08 -10.61
N VAL A 329 29.97 -10.11 -10.85
CA VAL A 329 30.59 -9.88 -12.16
C VAL A 329 31.34 -11.12 -12.66
N GLY A 330 31.03 -11.55 -13.88
CA GLY A 330 31.67 -12.69 -14.54
C GLY A 330 31.20 -14.07 -14.09
N GLN A 331 30.18 -14.14 -13.22
CA GLN A 331 29.54 -15.41 -12.84
C GLN A 331 28.55 -15.88 -13.92
N SER A 332 28.33 -17.20 -13.99
CA SER A 332 27.33 -17.79 -14.89
C SER A 332 25.90 -17.43 -14.49
N ASP A 333 24.97 -17.47 -15.44
CA ASP A 333 23.53 -17.28 -15.16
C ASP A 333 23.01 -18.29 -14.12
N GLU A 334 23.49 -19.53 -14.15
CA GLU A 334 23.16 -20.55 -13.15
C GLU A 334 23.61 -20.11 -11.73
N THR A 335 24.80 -19.53 -11.61
CA THR A 335 25.29 -19.03 -10.31
C THR A 335 24.46 -17.84 -9.84
N ILE A 336 24.11 -16.94 -10.75
CA ILE A 336 23.26 -15.77 -10.45
C ILE A 336 21.85 -16.21 -10.03
N TRP A 337 21.28 -17.21 -10.71
CA TRP A 337 20.02 -17.85 -10.34
C TRP A 337 20.08 -18.46 -8.94
N ASN A 338 21.16 -19.20 -8.63
CA ASN A 338 21.34 -19.80 -7.30
C ASN A 338 21.45 -18.75 -6.20
N ASN A 339 22.13 -17.62 -6.46
CA ASN A 339 22.19 -16.49 -5.53
C ASN A 339 20.83 -15.84 -5.33
N PHE A 340 20.02 -15.72 -6.39
CA PHE A 340 18.64 -15.26 -6.29
C PHE A 340 17.78 -16.20 -5.43
N LEU A 341 17.87 -17.52 -5.65
CA LEU A 341 17.15 -18.49 -4.82
C LEU A 341 17.63 -18.46 -3.36
N SER A 342 18.93 -18.26 -3.13
CA SER A 342 19.48 -18.08 -1.79
C SER A 342 18.88 -16.87 -1.10
N GLN A 343 18.78 -15.72 -1.79
CA GLN A 343 18.12 -14.54 -1.24
C GLN A 343 16.63 -14.82 -1.00
N ALA A 344 15.91 -15.41 -1.95
CA ALA A 344 14.51 -15.79 -1.76
C ALA A 344 14.29 -16.69 -0.52
N ALA A 345 15.22 -17.60 -0.24
CA ALA A 345 15.19 -18.44 0.95
C ALA A 345 15.36 -17.64 2.26
N GLU A 346 16.14 -16.56 2.26
CA GLU A 346 16.26 -15.64 3.41
C GLU A 346 14.94 -14.95 3.70
N TYR A 347 14.26 -14.42 2.69
CA TYR A 347 12.96 -13.77 2.86
C TYR A 347 11.88 -14.73 3.36
N ALA A 348 11.89 -15.95 2.83
CA ALA A 348 11.06 -17.04 3.33
C ALA A 348 11.36 -17.39 4.80
N LEU A 349 12.63 -17.42 5.18
CA LEU A 349 13.03 -17.66 6.57
C LEU A 349 12.58 -16.51 7.48
N MET A 350 12.79 -15.25 7.09
CA MET A 350 12.33 -14.08 7.84
C MET A 350 10.82 -14.12 8.06
N GLY A 351 10.03 -14.39 7.01
CA GLY A 351 8.58 -14.56 7.11
C GLY A 351 8.16 -15.68 8.07
N GLY A 352 8.83 -16.83 7.99
CA GLY A 352 8.61 -17.95 8.92
C GLY A 352 8.91 -17.59 10.38
N ILE A 353 10.03 -16.93 10.63
CA ILE A 353 10.41 -16.46 11.97
C ILE A 353 9.37 -15.49 12.53
N PHE A 354 8.86 -14.56 11.70
CA PHE A 354 7.85 -13.61 12.14
C PHE A 354 6.53 -14.29 12.48
N LEU A 355 6.09 -15.27 11.69
CA LEU A 355 4.89 -16.08 11.97
C LEU A 355 5.02 -16.89 13.27
N GLU A 356 6.22 -17.37 13.59
CA GLU A 356 6.50 -18.09 14.82
C GLU A 356 6.53 -17.16 16.05
N SER A 357 7.05 -15.94 15.87
CA SER A 357 7.36 -15.02 16.97
C SER A 357 6.22 -14.05 17.29
N TYR A 358 5.38 -13.72 16.31
CA TYR A 358 4.39 -12.66 16.41
C TYR A 358 3.00 -13.12 15.95
N LYS A 359 1.97 -12.73 16.70
CA LYS A 359 0.58 -13.05 16.37
C LYS A 359 -0.04 -11.99 15.47
N ASP A 360 0.00 -10.74 15.95
CA ASP A 360 -0.69 -9.62 15.31
C ASP A 360 0.35 -8.65 14.72
N PHE A 361 0.86 -8.97 13.52
CA PHE A 361 1.95 -8.20 12.91
C PHE A 361 1.75 -7.85 11.44
N VAL A 362 2.35 -6.74 11.04
CA VAL A 362 2.50 -6.32 9.64
C VAL A 362 3.98 -6.11 9.38
N VAL A 363 4.49 -6.69 8.30
CA VAL A 363 5.85 -6.44 7.84
C VAL A 363 5.87 -5.09 7.13
N LEU A 364 6.70 -4.16 7.60
CA LEU A 364 7.07 -2.96 6.85
C LEU A 364 8.42 -3.21 6.19
N ALA A 365 8.37 -3.58 4.91
CA ALA A 365 9.55 -3.92 4.12
C ALA A 365 10.15 -2.69 3.44
N VAL A 366 11.48 -2.56 3.54
CA VAL A 366 12.26 -1.40 3.06
C VAL A 366 13.30 -1.77 1.99
N ASP A 367 13.39 -3.06 1.64
CA ASP A 367 14.25 -3.62 0.58
C ASP A 367 13.57 -3.53 -0.80
N HIS A 368 13.68 -4.48 -1.73
CA HIS A 368 13.01 -4.41 -3.04
C HIS A 368 11.70 -5.24 -3.15
N TYR A 369 10.59 -4.61 -3.55
CA TYR A 369 9.22 -5.18 -3.52
C TYR A 369 9.01 -6.52 -4.24
N LYS A 370 9.87 -6.83 -5.21
CA LYS A 370 9.87 -8.13 -5.89
C LYS A 370 10.13 -9.31 -4.96
N MET A 371 10.67 -9.08 -3.77
CA MET A 371 10.89 -10.11 -2.75
C MET A 371 9.68 -10.33 -1.83
N GLU A 372 8.63 -9.50 -1.93
CA GLU A 372 7.44 -9.56 -1.06
C GLU A 372 6.78 -10.95 -0.99
N PRO A 373 6.59 -11.69 -2.10
CA PRO A 373 5.89 -12.98 -2.03
C PRO A 373 6.58 -14.00 -1.12
N PHE A 374 7.91 -13.93 -0.99
CA PHE A 374 8.69 -14.91 -0.24
C PHE A 374 8.42 -14.84 1.26
N TYR A 375 8.04 -13.68 1.82
CA TYR A 375 7.61 -13.62 3.22
C TYR A 375 6.46 -14.58 3.52
N SER A 376 5.61 -14.89 2.52
CA SER A 376 4.48 -15.79 2.68
C SER A 376 4.80 -17.28 2.42
N PHE A 377 6.07 -17.68 2.37
CA PHE A 377 6.45 -19.06 2.05
C PHE A 377 5.87 -20.11 3.01
N PHE A 378 5.81 -19.81 4.32
CA PHE A 378 5.27 -20.73 5.34
C PHE A 378 3.79 -20.49 5.67
N GLY A 379 3.25 -19.35 5.29
CA GLY A 379 1.88 -18.95 5.58
C GLY A 379 1.65 -17.49 5.21
N PRO A 380 0.39 -17.01 5.20
CA PRO A 380 0.09 -15.64 4.78
C PRO A 380 0.74 -14.60 5.69
N VAL A 381 1.50 -13.67 5.11
CA VAL A 381 2.12 -12.54 5.82
C VAL A 381 1.61 -11.23 5.23
N ALA A 382 1.12 -10.34 6.10
CA ALA A 382 0.71 -9.00 5.70
C ALA A 382 1.94 -8.11 5.49
N VAL A 383 2.16 -7.65 4.26
CA VAL A 383 3.33 -6.81 3.92
C VAL A 383 2.89 -5.45 3.40
N LEU A 384 3.45 -4.39 3.99
CA LEU A 384 3.45 -3.03 3.47
C LEU A 384 4.85 -2.69 2.98
N TYR A 385 4.93 -2.10 1.80
CA TYR A 385 6.19 -1.96 1.09
C TYR A 385 6.55 -0.50 0.86
N VAL A 386 7.69 -0.03 1.34
CA VAL A 386 8.16 1.34 1.07
C VAL A 386 8.68 1.41 -0.36
N LYS A 387 8.26 2.41 -1.15
CA LYS A 387 8.76 2.60 -2.52
C LYS A 387 10.28 2.76 -2.50
N THR A 388 10.95 2.12 -3.46
CA THR A 388 12.40 2.11 -3.55
C THR A 388 12.87 2.65 -4.88
N ASP A 389 13.82 3.59 -4.83
CA ASP A 389 14.36 4.25 -6.03
C ASP A 389 15.79 3.78 -6.40
N TYR A 390 16.37 2.82 -5.67
CA TYR A 390 17.72 2.32 -5.95
C TYR A 390 17.71 0.97 -6.66
N LEU A 391 18.78 0.75 -7.45
CA LEU A 391 18.99 -0.42 -8.30
C LEU A 391 19.45 -1.63 -7.51
#